data_AF-A0A423VAN9-F1
#
_entry.id   AF-A0A423VAN9-F1
#
_cell.length_a   1.000
_cell.length_b   1.000
_cell.length_c   1.000
_cell.angle_alpha   90.00
_cell.angle_beta   90.00
_cell.angle_gamma   90.00
#
_symmetry.space_group_name_H-M   'P 1'
#
loop_
_entity.id
_entity.type
_entity.pdbx_description
1 polymer ?
#
loop_
_entity_poly.entity_id
_entity_poly.type
_entity_poly.pdbx_seq_one_letter_code
_entity_poly.pdbx_strand_id
1 'polypeptide(L)'
;MLIHGGHRPSPSPIPLSEILERGDLILLLTPIVPPAPSPAGAGGAGGGGSGTQDPFEPLGRALARYHPWVRHVPYTPRGGITSTHAGFIRRARAVVFVISGPRAAAAAAAGQPSQVELFGVARAIGGEGRPHAVVACCDVAELGPAAAELPAVVQVLGYGPRDLEAAAGLLFFGGQQLQLQLQQQQQRQRPEEPGPGPGSGPAPAPAVQLPGIASLQQPPGGAGDDTTALAPIPIPIPAPAPAPAPQQQQQQHRWIIQEWDEIRDLPAVHALWQTCMPRQFGATLSRPALQRLLQRDGYAKHFVARTSSTGGVVIGFCATYTTYLDSKDDVLVGSVAALLVREDHRNRGAGGQLHAEALRGFRKTRGVSRLQLGSTFPRLLYGLPVGCPAEGWFARRGWRMDRTAPGTGHEVADWVLAFGEWPAGEAGFPPVAGLSFRPCGFADFEAVLGIVEGQSGGGGRGNMAWYDQYAKLAESPCMGDIVVALRGVAVVAAAITYVVNSENSSAEDIPWARTISDDTGGVTCICITGTYAIYCRAALGEFYTCLNEQLTYLLRAEDDPATRDSVMVRLLDACVKVLRQQGMNRMYIDAVKGGEAGFQAIGFQKWASYMDVWRDA
;
A
#
# COMPACT_ATOMS: atom_id res chain seq x y z
N MET A 1 5.90 -34.47 1.48
CA MET A 1 5.69 -33.34 0.56
C MET A 1 5.92 -33.85 -0.85
N LEU A 2 4.92 -33.78 -1.72
CA LEU A 2 4.94 -34.41 -3.05
C LEU A 2 4.47 -33.38 -4.09
N ILE A 3 5.13 -33.36 -5.26
CA ILE A 3 4.66 -32.60 -6.44
C ILE A 3 3.93 -33.59 -7.34
N HIS A 4 2.64 -33.36 -7.58
CA HIS A 4 1.84 -34.15 -8.51
C HIS A 4 1.77 -33.42 -9.86
N GLY A 5 2.13 -34.10 -10.96
CA GLY A 5 1.97 -33.60 -12.32
C GLY A 5 0.62 -34.00 -12.91
N GLY A 6 -0.16 -33.04 -13.38
CA GLY A 6 -1.48 -33.27 -14.00
C GLY A 6 -1.40 -34.00 -15.34
N HIS A 7 -2.47 -34.72 -15.69
CA HIS A 7 -2.57 -35.63 -16.84
C HIS A 7 -2.78 -34.94 -18.21
N ARG A 8 -2.38 -33.66 -18.39
CA ARG A 8 -2.48 -32.93 -19.67
C ARG A 8 -1.14 -32.31 -20.10
N PRO A 9 -0.83 -32.22 -21.40
CA PRO A 9 0.45 -31.75 -21.94
C PRO A 9 0.61 -30.21 -21.92
N SER A 10 0.14 -29.54 -20.87
CA SER A 10 0.44 -28.10 -20.63
C SER A 10 1.73 -27.97 -19.83
N PRO A 11 2.59 -26.96 -20.10
CA PRO A 11 3.78 -26.74 -19.28
C PRO A 11 3.40 -26.55 -17.81
N SER A 12 4.13 -27.23 -16.91
CA SER A 12 3.91 -27.11 -15.48
C SER A 12 4.08 -25.65 -15.04
N PRO A 13 3.16 -25.08 -14.24
CA PRO A 13 3.30 -23.73 -13.68
C PRO A 13 4.38 -23.64 -12.58
N ILE A 14 4.96 -24.78 -12.20
CA ILE A 14 6.06 -24.89 -11.23
C ILE A 14 7.31 -25.37 -11.99
N PRO A 15 8.48 -24.75 -11.77
CA PRO A 15 8.76 -23.72 -10.77
C PRO A 15 8.29 -22.31 -11.19
N LEU A 16 7.78 -21.53 -10.23
CA LEU A 16 7.34 -20.15 -10.49
C LEU A 16 8.51 -19.26 -10.96
N SER A 17 9.74 -19.55 -10.54
CA SER A 17 10.94 -18.80 -10.93
C SER A 17 11.22 -18.80 -12.44
N GLU A 18 10.69 -19.78 -13.18
CA GLU A 18 10.88 -19.89 -14.63
C GLU A 18 9.84 -19.09 -15.43
N ILE A 19 8.71 -18.74 -14.82
CA ILE A 19 7.59 -18.09 -15.51
C ILE A 19 7.33 -16.64 -15.07
N LEU A 20 7.99 -16.21 -13.98
CA LEU A 20 7.85 -14.87 -13.39
C LEU A 20 9.03 -13.97 -13.74
N GLU A 21 8.72 -12.78 -14.23
CA GLU A 21 9.67 -11.68 -14.38
C GLU A 21 9.58 -10.68 -13.21
N ARG A 22 10.57 -9.77 -13.13
CA ARG A 22 10.56 -8.71 -12.12
C ARG A 22 9.38 -7.76 -12.34
N GLY A 23 8.40 -7.80 -11.45
CA GLY A 23 7.20 -6.96 -11.50
C GLY A 23 5.91 -7.72 -11.82
N ASP A 24 6.02 -9.01 -12.19
CA ASP A 24 4.85 -9.87 -12.38
C ASP A 24 4.10 -10.09 -11.07
N LEU A 25 2.78 -10.28 -11.09
CA LEU A 25 2.01 -10.50 -9.86
C LEU A 25 1.77 -12.00 -9.63
N ILE A 26 2.06 -12.48 -8.41
CA ILE A 26 1.54 -13.76 -7.91
C ILE A 26 0.26 -13.46 -7.12
N LEU A 27 -0.85 -14.09 -7.49
CA LEU A 27 -2.06 -14.09 -6.68
C LEU A 27 -2.09 -15.35 -5.81
N LEU A 28 -2.09 -15.18 -4.49
CA LEU A 28 -2.25 -16.24 -3.52
C LEU A 28 -3.71 -16.24 -3.02
N LEU A 29 -4.50 -17.24 -3.40
CA LEU A 29 -5.88 -17.44 -2.96
C LEU A 29 -5.92 -18.45 -1.81
N THR A 30 -6.33 -18.01 -0.62
CA THR A 30 -6.36 -18.87 0.59
C THR A 30 -7.76 -19.00 1.18
N PRO A 31 -8.15 -20.17 1.68
CA PRO A 31 -9.44 -20.31 2.31
C PRO A 31 -9.45 -19.67 3.70
N ILE A 32 -10.55 -19.01 4.07
CA ILE A 32 -10.80 -18.68 5.47
C ILE A 32 -11.15 -19.97 6.22
N VAL A 33 -10.33 -20.33 7.21
CA VAL A 33 -10.57 -21.48 8.09
C VAL A 33 -10.80 -21.00 9.52
N PRO A 34 -11.73 -21.63 10.28
CA PRO A 34 -11.85 -21.41 11.71
C PRO A 34 -10.54 -21.75 12.43
N PRO A 35 -10.19 -21.03 13.51
CA PRO A 35 -9.00 -21.31 14.29
C PRO A 35 -9.01 -22.76 14.80
N ALA A 36 -7.84 -23.42 14.73
CA ALA A 36 -7.72 -24.78 15.24
C ALA A 36 -8.05 -24.81 16.74
N PRO A 37 -8.85 -25.78 17.23
CA PRO A 37 -9.08 -25.91 18.66
C PRO A 37 -7.75 -26.18 19.37
N SER A 38 -7.37 -25.32 20.33
CA SER A 38 -6.21 -25.59 21.17
C SER A 38 -6.38 -26.94 21.85
N PRO A 39 -5.35 -27.81 21.88
CA PRO A 39 -5.42 -29.05 22.62
C PRO A 39 -5.69 -28.72 24.08
N ALA A 40 -6.79 -29.27 24.61
CA ALA A 40 -7.17 -29.13 26.00
C ALA A 40 -6.04 -29.69 26.89
N GLY A 41 -5.42 -28.83 27.71
CA GLY A 41 -4.45 -29.26 28.71
C GLY A 41 -3.15 -28.44 28.78
N ALA A 42 -3.24 -27.14 29.01
CA ALA A 42 -2.15 -26.38 29.62
C ALA A 42 -2.75 -25.24 30.44
N GLY A 43 -3.24 -25.56 31.64
CA GLY A 43 -3.51 -24.55 32.65
C GLY A 43 -2.19 -23.90 33.05
N GLY A 44 -2.02 -22.63 32.68
CA GLY A 44 -0.89 -21.80 33.08
C GLY A 44 -1.27 -20.34 32.92
N ALA A 45 -1.61 -19.69 34.03
CA ALA A 45 -1.85 -18.26 34.08
C ALA A 45 -0.56 -17.50 33.72
N GLY A 46 -0.62 -16.64 32.71
CA GLY A 46 0.42 -15.64 32.42
C GLY A 46 0.76 -15.50 30.94
N GLY A 47 0.26 -14.44 30.30
CA GLY A 47 0.73 -13.98 28.99
C GLY A 47 -0.40 -13.76 27.97
N GLY A 48 -1.05 -12.59 28.02
CA GLY A 48 -1.91 -12.14 26.92
C GLY A 48 -1.07 -11.89 25.67
N GLY A 49 -1.28 -12.71 24.63
CA GLY A 49 -0.63 -12.54 23.34
C GLY A 49 -1.18 -13.49 22.27
N SER A 50 -1.61 -12.90 21.15
CA SER A 50 -2.04 -13.51 19.89
C SER A 50 -3.46 -14.11 19.90
N GLY A 51 -4.50 -13.44 19.40
CA GLY A 51 -4.57 -12.79 18.09
C GLY A 51 -4.81 -13.86 17.04
N THR A 52 -6.04 -13.95 16.53
CA THR A 52 -6.49 -14.85 15.46
C THR A 52 -5.78 -14.50 14.15
N GLN A 53 -4.52 -14.93 14.04
CA GLN A 53 -3.65 -14.69 12.89
C GLN A 53 -4.09 -15.57 11.71
N ASP A 54 -4.11 -15.03 10.48
CA ASP A 54 -4.41 -15.81 9.28
C ASP A 54 -3.43 -17.01 9.21
N PRO A 55 -3.93 -18.26 9.26
CA PRO A 55 -3.07 -19.45 9.30
C PRO A 55 -2.23 -19.61 8.03
N PHE A 56 -2.59 -18.94 6.93
CA PHE A 56 -1.84 -18.99 5.67
C PHE A 56 -0.90 -17.81 5.46
N GLU A 57 -0.86 -16.84 6.39
CA GLU A 57 0.11 -15.73 6.37
C GLU A 57 1.56 -16.20 6.18
N PRO A 58 2.04 -17.30 6.83
CA PRO A 58 3.39 -17.80 6.62
C PRO A 58 3.70 -18.16 5.16
N LEU A 59 2.71 -18.68 4.41
CA LEU A 59 2.88 -19.03 3.00
C LEU A 59 3.07 -17.77 2.15
N GLY A 60 2.21 -16.77 2.33
CA GLY A 60 2.29 -15.49 1.62
C GLY A 60 3.61 -14.78 1.89
N ARG A 61 3.98 -14.70 3.18
CA ARG A 61 5.25 -14.13 3.63
C ARG A 61 6.46 -14.85 3.03
N ALA A 62 6.43 -16.19 2.96
CA ALA A 62 7.52 -16.98 2.40
C ALA A 62 7.65 -16.79 0.88
N LEU A 63 6.55 -16.77 0.14
CA LEU A 63 6.56 -16.45 -1.29
C LEU A 63 7.10 -15.03 -1.53
N ALA A 64 6.72 -14.07 -0.68
CA ALA A 64 7.18 -12.68 -0.77
C ALA A 64 8.70 -12.52 -0.60
N ARG A 65 9.37 -13.45 0.12
CA ARG A 65 10.84 -13.49 0.23
C ARG A 65 11.51 -13.79 -1.12
N TYR A 66 10.86 -14.56 -1.99
CA TYR A 66 11.39 -14.94 -3.29
C TYR A 66 10.94 -13.99 -4.40
N HIS A 67 9.74 -13.43 -4.27
CA HIS A 67 9.17 -12.53 -5.26
C HIS A 67 8.32 -11.44 -4.60
N PRO A 68 8.67 -10.16 -4.76
CA PRO A 68 8.10 -9.09 -3.93
C PRO A 68 6.63 -8.77 -4.21
N TRP A 69 6.08 -9.21 -5.35
CA TRP A 69 4.71 -8.92 -5.78
C TRP A 69 3.80 -10.13 -5.56
N VAL A 70 3.47 -10.38 -4.30
CA VAL A 70 2.48 -11.39 -3.89
C VAL A 70 1.25 -10.67 -3.35
N ARG A 71 0.08 -10.94 -3.94
CA ARG A 71 -1.21 -10.47 -3.45
C ARG A 71 -1.93 -11.64 -2.81
N HIS A 72 -2.04 -11.61 -1.49
CA HIS A 72 -2.76 -12.60 -0.70
C HIS A 72 -4.23 -12.16 -0.58
N VAL A 73 -5.15 -13.00 -1.06
CA VAL A 73 -6.59 -12.73 -1.06
C VAL A 73 -7.33 -13.93 -0.49
N PRO A 74 -8.09 -13.76 0.60
CA PRO A 74 -8.86 -14.86 1.18
C PRO A 74 -10.14 -15.13 0.38
N TYR A 75 -10.59 -16.39 0.34
CA TYR A 75 -11.89 -16.80 -0.18
C TYR A 75 -12.67 -17.64 0.85
N THR A 76 -14.00 -17.69 0.73
CA THR A 76 -14.86 -18.49 1.63
C THR A 76 -15.69 -19.50 0.83
N PRO A 77 -16.15 -20.60 1.46
CA PRO A 77 -17.09 -21.52 0.81
C PRO A 77 -18.44 -20.88 0.43
N ARG A 78 -18.87 -19.84 1.16
CA ARG A 78 -20.16 -19.15 0.92
C ARG A 78 -20.08 -18.11 -0.19
N GLY A 79 -19.07 -17.25 -0.15
CA GLY A 79 -18.85 -16.20 -1.16
C GLY A 79 -18.20 -16.71 -2.44
N GLY A 80 -17.54 -17.86 -2.37
CA GLY A 80 -16.85 -18.47 -3.50
C GLY A 80 -15.84 -17.53 -4.16
N ILE A 81 -15.72 -17.63 -5.48
CA ILE A 81 -14.83 -16.78 -6.29
C ILE A 81 -15.66 -15.62 -6.86
N THR A 82 -15.57 -14.48 -6.20
CA THR A 82 -16.29 -13.23 -6.54
C THR A 82 -15.69 -12.47 -7.73
N SER A 83 -16.37 -11.41 -8.18
CA SER A 83 -15.86 -10.47 -9.20
C SER A 83 -14.52 -9.83 -8.83
N THR A 84 -14.29 -9.56 -7.54
CA THR A 84 -13.02 -9.07 -7.00
C THR A 84 -11.90 -10.08 -7.19
N HIS A 85 -12.13 -11.36 -6.86
CA HIS A 85 -11.18 -12.43 -7.16
C HIS A 85 -10.91 -12.50 -8.66
N ALA A 86 -11.97 -12.36 -9.48
CA ALA A 86 -11.84 -12.42 -10.92
C ALA A 86 -10.92 -11.32 -11.47
N GLY A 87 -10.99 -10.11 -10.91
CA GLY A 87 -10.05 -9.04 -11.23
C GLY A 87 -8.60 -9.41 -10.90
N PHE A 88 -8.35 -9.90 -9.67
CA PHE A 88 -6.99 -10.32 -9.29
C PHE A 88 -6.48 -11.47 -10.15
N ILE A 89 -7.33 -12.46 -10.46
CA ILE A 89 -6.98 -13.60 -11.30
C ILE A 89 -6.58 -13.12 -12.70
N ARG A 90 -7.32 -12.17 -13.29
CA ARG A 90 -7.02 -11.62 -14.61
C ARG A 90 -5.71 -10.82 -14.65
N ARG A 91 -5.28 -10.23 -13.54
CA ARG A 91 -4.01 -9.49 -13.42
C ARG A 91 -2.81 -10.34 -13.13
N ALA A 92 -3.00 -11.45 -12.43
CA ALA A 92 -1.90 -12.28 -11.98
C ALA A 92 -1.16 -12.91 -13.18
N ARG A 93 0.17 -12.94 -13.08
CA ARG A 93 0.99 -13.76 -13.98
C ARG A 93 0.83 -15.24 -13.64
N ALA A 94 0.74 -15.55 -12.35
CA ALA A 94 0.50 -16.90 -11.84
C ALA A 94 -0.45 -16.85 -10.63
N VAL A 95 -1.33 -17.84 -10.52
CA VAL A 95 -2.25 -18.01 -9.39
C VAL A 95 -1.82 -19.22 -8.57
N VAL A 96 -1.63 -19.02 -7.27
CA VAL A 96 -1.43 -20.09 -6.28
C VAL A 96 -2.74 -20.22 -5.50
N PHE A 97 -3.41 -21.37 -5.62
CA PHE A 97 -4.67 -21.65 -4.96
C PHE A 97 -4.46 -22.65 -3.82
N VAL A 98 -4.85 -22.29 -2.60
CA VAL A 98 -4.69 -23.17 -1.43
C VAL A 98 -5.97 -23.93 -1.15
N ILE A 99 -5.86 -25.24 -0.93
CA ILE A 99 -6.96 -26.11 -0.50
C ILE A 99 -6.62 -26.58 0.91
N SER A 100 -7.43 -26.19 1.90
CA SER A 100 -7.17 -26.51 3.31
C SER A 100 -7.52 -27.95 3.68
N GLY A 101 -8.37 -28.60 2.89
CA GLY A 101 -8.77 -29.99 3.08
C GLY A 101 -10.27 -30.26 2.98
N PRO A 102 -10.67 -31.54 3.02
CA PRO A 102 -12.04 -31.97 2.83
C PRO A 102 -12.90 -31.65 4.06
N ARG A 103 -13.41 -30.43 4.18
CA ARG A 103 -14.61 -30.19 5.00
C ARG A 103 -15.87 -30.56 4.21
N ALA A 104 -15.91 -31.80 3.74
CA ALA A 104 -16.93 -32.31 2.84
C ALA A 104 -18.26 -32.67 3.54
N ALA A 105 -18.27 -32.96 4.84
CA ALA A 105 -19.49 -33.41 5.51
C ALA A 105 -20.47 -32.27 5.89
N ALA A 106 -19.97 -31.17 6.47
CA ALA A 106 -20.82 -30.06 6.93
C ALA A 106 -21.17 -29.05 5.80
N ALA A 107 -20.29 -28.87 4.82
CA ALA A 107 -20.50 -27.95 3.70
C ALA A 107 -21.43 -28.54 2.62
N ALA A 108 -21.34 -29.85 2.35
CA ALA A 108 -22.23 -30.54 1.41
C ALA A 108 -23.69 -30.56 1.89
N ALA A 109 -23.92 -30.72 3.19
CA ALA A 109 -25.26 -30.62 3.79
C ALA A 109 -25.88 -29.22 3.66
N ALA A 110 -25.06 -28.18 3.44
CA ALA A 110 -25.47 -26.79 3.29
C ALA A 110 -25.49 -26.30 1.84
N GLY A 111 -25.28 -27.19 0.84
CA GLY A 111 -25.28 -26.84 -0.58
C GLY A 111 -24.13 -25.92 -1.02
N GLN A 112 -23.01 -25.90 -0.28
CA GLN A 112 -21.87 -25.05 -0.60
C GLN A 112 -20.89 -25.73 -1.57
N PRO A 113 -20.28 -24.98 -2.51
CA PRO A 113 -19.27 -25.52 -3.40
C PRO A 113 -18.01 -25.97 -2.62
N SER A 114 -17.45 -27.08 -3.05
CA SER A 114 -16.15 -27.57 -2.58
C SER A 114 -15.01 -26.65 -3.00
N GLN A 115 -13.89 -26.71 -2.28
CA GLN A 115 -12.70 -25.92 -2.64
C GLN A 115 -12.12 -26.30 -4.02
N VAL A 116 -12.35 -27.55 -4.46
CA VAL A 116 -11.96 -28.01 -5.81
C VAL A 116 -12.85 -27.38 -6.89
N GLU A 117 -14.15 -27.26 -6.64
CA GLU A 117 -15.06 -26.55 -7.56
C GLU A 117 -14.73 -25.05 -7.62
N LEU A 118 -14.42 -24.43 -6.49
CA LEU A 118 -13.97 -23.02 -6.44
C LEU A 118 -12.64 -22.82 -7.19
N PHE A 119 -11.71 -23.77 -7.10
CA PHE A 119 -10.52 -23.76 -7.94
C PHE A 119 -10.87 -23.82 -9.44
N GLY A 120 -11.84 -24.66 -9.82
CA GLY A 120 -12.36 -24.74 -11.19
C GLY A 120 -12.88 -23.39 -11.70
N VAL A 121 -13.64 -22.66 -10.87
CA VAL A 121 -14.11 -21.30 -11.19
C VAL A 121 -12.93 -20.33 -11.34
N ALA A 122 -11.97 -20.35 -10.42
CA ALA A 122 -10.79 -19.48 -10.50
C ALA A 122 -9.98 -19.73 -11.79
N ARG A 123 -9.77 -21.02 -12.13
CA ARG A 123 -9.10 -21.43 -13.37
C ARG A 123 -9.86 -20.99 -14.62
N ALA A 124 -11.19 -21.12 -14.63
CA ALA A 124 -12.03 -20.68 -15.73
C ALA A 124 -11.92 -19.16 -15.98
N ILE A 125 -11.89 -18.36 -14.91
CA ILE A 125 -11.66 -16.91 -15.01
C ILE A 125 -10.25 -16.62 -15.55
N GLY A 126 -9.27 -17.42 -15.12
CA GLY A 126 -7.89 -17.33 -15.57
C GLY A 126 -7.71 -17.56 -17.07
N GLY A 127 -8.56 -18.39 -17.66
CA GLY A 127 -8.41 -18.88 -19.03
C GLY A 127 -7.25 -19.87 -19.17
N GLU A 128 -7.12 -20.46 -20.36
CA GLU A 128 -6.13 -21.54 -20.61
C GLU A 128 -4.67 -21.06 -20.59
N GLY A 129 -4.43 -19.76 -20.76
CA GLY A 129 -3.09 -19.17 -20.83
C GLY A 129 -2.48 -18.78 -19.47
N ARG A 130 -3.22 -18.88 -18.36
CA ARG A 130 -2.74 -18.42 -17.04
C ARG A 130 -2.29 -19.60 -16.16
N PRO A 131 -1.01 -19.67 -15.77
CA PRO A 131 -0.48 -20.65 -14.83
C PRO A 131 -1.26 -20.67 -13.49
N HIS A 132 -1.76 -21.85 -13.10
CA HIS A 132 -2.40 -22.10 -11.81
C HIS A 132 -1.69 -23.24 -11.08
N ALA A 133 -1.10 -22.96 -9.92
CA ALA A 133 -0.54 -23.96 -9.02
C ALA A 133 -1.47 -24.15 -7.81
N VAL A 134 -1.49 -25.36 -7.24
CA VAL A 134 -2.33 -25.70 -6.10
C VAL A 134 -1.45 -26.10 -4.92
N VAL A 135 -1.75 -25.57 -3.73
CA VAL A 135 -1.20 -26.07 -2.47
C VAL A 135 -2.31 -26.82 -1.76
N ALA A 136 -2.20 -28.14 -1.67
CA ALA A 136 -3.15 -28.95 -0.91
C ALA A 136 -2.59 -29.18 0.50
N CYS A 137 -3.27 -28.65 1.52
CA CYS A 137 -2.93 -28.82 2.93
C CYS A 137 -3.58 -30.05 3.58
N CYS A 138 -3.89 -31.06 2.77
CA CYS A 138 -4.51 -32.32 3.16
C CYS A 138 -3.95 -33.45 2.29
N ASP A 139 -4.41 -34.68 2.52
CA ASP A 139 -4.19 -35.74 1.55
C ASP A 139 -5.02 -35.46 0.29
N VAL A 140 -4.35 -35.43 -0.87
CA VAL A 140 -4.99 -35.19 -2.18
C VAL A 140 -5.96 -36.32 -2.53
N ALA A 141 -5.72 -37.54 -2.02
CA ALA A 141 -6.64 -38.66 -2.19
C ALA A 141 -8.02 -38.41 -1.56
N GLU A 142 -8.11 -37.53 -0.56
CA GLU A 142 -9.35 -37.20 0.13
C GLU A 142 -10.16 -36.09 -0.55
N LEU A 143 -9.61 -35.44 -1.59
CA LEU A 143 -10.29 -34.36 -2.32
C LEU A 143 -11.33 -34.86 -3.35
N GLY A 144 -11.52 -36.18 -3.43
CA GLY A 144 -12.48 -36.80 -4.32
C GLY A 144 -12.02 -36.84 -5.78
N PRO A 145 -12.85 -37.37 -6.70
CA PRO A 145 -12.46 -37.62 -8.09
C PRO A 145 -12.11 -36.35 -8.88
N ALA A 146 -12.69 -35.20 -8.52
CA ALA A 146 -12.40 -33.91 -9.16
C ALA A 146 -10.94 -33.43 -8.93
N ALA A 147 -10.24 -33.99 -7.94
CA ALA A 147 -8.84 -33.68 -7.68
C ALA A 147 -7.90 -34.13 -8.82
N ALA A 148 -8.32 -35.09 -9.65
CA ALA A 148 -7.54 -35.55 -10.79
C ALA A 148 -7.33 -34.47 -11.87
N GLU A 149 -8.14 -33.40 -11.87
CA GLU A 149 -8.05 -32.29 -12.83
C GLU A 149 -7.13 -31.15 -12.38
N LEU A 150 -6.56 -31.25 -11.18
CA LEU A 150 -5.65 -30.25 -10.63
C LEU A 150 -4.31 -30.30 -11.41
N PRO A 151 -3.80 -29.15 -11.91
CA PRO A 151 -2.68 -29.13 -12.85
C PRO A 151 -1.34 -29.45 -12.19
N ALA A 152 -0.96 -28.71 -11.14
CA ALA A 152 0.28 -28.91 -10.40
C ALA A 152 0.00 -28.73 -8.91
N VAL A 153 0.12 -29.81 -8.16
CA VAL A 153 -0.24 -29.84 -6.73
C VAL A 153 1.01 -30.02 -5.88
N VAL A 154 1.28 -29.06 -5.00
CA VAL A 154 2.21 -29.18 -3.88
C VAL A 154 1.42 -29.63 -2.66
N GLN A 155 1.62 -30.88 -2.26
CA GLN A 155 0.93 -31.45 -1.09
C GLN A 155 1.73 -31.26 0.19
N VAL A 156 1.08 -30.67 1.20
CA VAL A 156 1.50 -30.59 2.60
C VAL A 156 0.39 -31.17 3.49
N LEU A 157 0.72 -31.87 4.58
CA LEU A 157 -0.29 -32.58 5.40
C LEU A 157 -0.96 -31.68 6.45
N GLY A 158 -0.82 -30.37 6.29
CA GLY A 158 -1.38 -29.35 7.17
C GLY A 158 -0.89 -27.96 6.77
N TYR A 159 -1.25 -26.96 7.56
CA TYR A 159 -0.91 -25.54 7.35
C TYR A 159 -0.06 -24.99 8.50
N GLY A 160 0.81 -25.83 9.08
CA GLY A 160 1.81 -25.36 10.04
C GLY A 160 2.82 -24.41 9.37
N PRO A 161 3.34 -23.38 10.06
CA PRO A 161 4.23 -22.39 9.44
C PRO A 161 5.42 -22.99 8.69
N ARG A 162 6.06 -24.02 9.25
CA ARG A 162 7.20 -24.71 8.59
C ARG A 162 6.81 -25.41 7.30
N ASP A 163 5.63 -26.03 7.27
CA ASP A 163 5.14 -26.74 6.08
C ASP A 163 4.77 -25.75 4.97
N LEU A 164 4.16 -24.62 5.34
CA LEU A 164 3.83 -23.54 4.43
C LEU A 164 5.07 -22.83 3.87
N GLU A 165 6.10 -22.60 4.69
CA GLU A 165 7.39 -22.06 4.22
C GLU A 165 8.07 -23.02 3.24
N ALA A 166 8.04 -24.33 3.52
CA ALA A 166 8.55 -25.34 2.59
C ALA A 166 7.73 -25.37 1.28
N ALA A 167 6.40 -25.17 1.35
CA ALA A 167 5.51 -25.11 0.19
C ALA A 167 5.86 -23.94 -0.72
N ALA A 168 6.14 -22.76 -0.15
CA ALA A 168 6.63 -21.62 -0.91
C ALA A 168 7.93 -21.94 -1.65
N GLY A 169 8.89 -22.61 -0.99
CA GLY A 169 10.16 -23.01 -1.59
C GLY A 169 9.97 -23.97 -2.78
N LEU A 170 9.11 -24.97 -2.64
CA LEU A 170 8.80 -25.91 -3.73
C LEU A 170 8.04 -25.26 -4.88
N LEU A 171 7.06 -24.40 -4.59
CA LEU A 171 6.36 -23.63 -5.61
C LEU A 171 7.34 -22.78 -6.42
N PHE A 172 8.29 -22.13 -5.75
CA PHE A 172 9.16 -21.17 -6.39
C PHE A 172 10.35 -21.78 -7.12
N PHE A 173 10.98 -22.81 -6.56
CA PHE A 173 12.20 -23.42 -7.11
C PHE A 173 12.01 -24.84 -7.67
N GLY A 174 10.87 -25.48 -7.43
CA GLY A 174 10.66 -26.88 -7.80
C GLY A 174 11.45 -27.88 -6.95
N GLY A 175 11.21 -29.18 -7.17
CA GLY A 175 11.77 -30.25 -6.33
C GLY A 175 13.28 -30.45 -6.45
N GLN A 176 13.84 -30.41 -7.66
CA GLN A 176 15.27 -30.65 -7.89
C GLN A 176 16.15 -29.49 -7.40
N GLN A 177 15.70 -28.24 -7.57
CA GLN A 177 16.51 -27.07 -7.26
C GLN A 177 16.50 -26.72 -5.76
N LEU A 178 15.42 -27.07 -5.04
CA LEU A 178 15.36 -26.97 -3.57
C LEU A 178 16.37 -27.92 -2.90
N GLN A 179 16.53 -29.15 -3.40
CA GLN A 179 17.55 -30.09 -2.90
C GLN A 179 18.98 -29.55 -3.08
N LEU A 180 19.26 -28.90 -4.21
CA LEU A 180 20.56 -28.27 -4.46
C LEU A 180 20.82 -27.07 -3.53
N GLN A 181 19.82 -26.24 -3.26
CA GLN A 181 19.96 -25.13 -2.31
C GLN A 181 20.16 -25.64 -0.87
N LEU A 182 19.40 -26.65 -0.44
CA LEU A 182 19.55 -27.24 0.90
C LEU A 182 20.93 -27.89 1.07
N GLN A 183 21.47 -28.54 0.03
CA GLN A 183 22.84 -29.06 0.04
C GLN A 183 23.89 -27.94 0.12
N GLN A 184 23.72 -26.85 -0.63
CA GLN A 184 24.64 -25.70 -0.56
C GLN A 184 24.59 -25.01 0.81
N GLN A 185 23.41 -24.94 1.43
CA GLN A 185 23.23 -24.35 2.76
C GLN A 185 23.83 -25.25 3.86
N GLN A 186 23.69 -26.57 3.75
CA GLN A 186 24.33 -27.54 4.64
C GLN A 186 25.87 -27.57 4.48
N GLN A 187 26.38 -27.39 3.26
CA GLN A 187 27.83 -27.25 3.02
C GLN A 187 28.39 -25.96 3.62
N ARG A 188 27.62 -24.87 3.62
CA ARG A 188 28.00 -23.61 4.30
C ARG A 188 27.94 -23.67 5.83
N GLN A 189 27.30 -24.69 6.39
CA GLN A 189 27.14 -24.87 7.85
C GLN A 189 27.99 -26.01 8.42
N ARG A 190 28.81 -26.70 7.61
CA ARG A 190 29.74 -27.70 8.12
C ARG A 190 30.90 -26.99 8.82
N PRO A 191 31.19 -27.28 10.11
CA PRO A 191 32.40 -26.77 10.77
C PRO A 191 33.64 -27.29 10.03
N GLU A 192 34.62 -26.43 9.77
CA GLU A 192 35.93 -26.89 9.31
C GLU A 192 36.53 -27.81 10.39
N GLU A 193 36.94 -29.02 10.00
CA GLU A 193 37.71 -29.89 10.89
C GLU A 193 39.06 -29.21 11.21
N PRO A 194 39.56 -29.34 12.45
CA PRO A 194 40.87 -28.81 12.80
C PRO A 194 41.93 -29.60 12.04
N GLY A 195 42.55 -28.94 11.06
CA GLY A 195 43.65 -29.51 10.29
C GLY A 195 44.83 -29.93 11.18
N PRO A 196 45.63 -30.92 10.76
CA PRO A 196 46.80 -31.35 11.52
C PRO A 196 47.83 -30.23 11.58
N GLY A 197 48.49 -30.11 12.75
CA GLY A 197 49.49 -29.07 13.05
C GLY A 197 50.70 -29.05 12.10
N PRO A 198 51.56 -28.01 12.22
CA PRO A 198 52.50 -27.63 11.19
C PRO A 198 53.67 -28.62 11.13
N GLY A 199 53.83 -29.29 10.00
CA GLY A 199 54.98 -30.14 9.75
C GLY A 199 55.05 -30.55 8.28
N SER A 200 56.18 -30.18 7.64
CA SER A 200 56.63 -30.57 6.30
C SER A 200 55.79 -30.06 5.10
N GLY A 201 56.35 -29.06 4.41
CA GLY A 201 55.88 -28.65 3.08
C GLY A 201 56.36 -29.60 1.97
N PRO A 202 55.77 -29.47 0.77
CA PRO A 202 56.46 -29.78 -0.46
C PRO A 202 56.50 -28.60 -1.45
N ALA A 203 57.42 -28.75 -2.40
CA ALA A 203 58.02 -27.76 -3.30
C ALA A 203 57.07 -27.05 -4.29
N PRO A 204 57.47 -25.86 -4.81
CA PRO A 204 56.75 -25.16 -5.86
C PRO A 204 56.99 -25.78 -7.24
N ALA A 205 55.91 -25.93 -8.01
CA ALA A 205 55.92 -26.28 -9.44
C ALA A 205 56.19 -25.02 -10.31
N PRO A 206 56.70 -25.19 -11.55
CA PRO A 206 57.48 -24.16 -12.24
C PRO A 206 56.62 -23.13 -12.97
N ALA A 207 57.15 -21.90 -13.01
CA ALA A 207 56.59 -20.78 -13.75
C ALA A 207 56.91 -20.87 -15.27
N VAL A 208 55.88 -20.65 -16.08
CA VAL A 208 55.96 -20.55 -17.54
C VAL A 208 56.54 -19.17 -17.93
N GLN A 209 57.62 -19.20 -18.70
CA GLN A 209 58.29 -18.03 -19.30
C GLN A 209 57.53 -17.51 -20.53
N LEU A 210 57.40 -16.18 -20.62
CA LEU A 210 57.15 -15.45 -21.87
C LEU A 210 58.37 -14.57 -22.18
N PRO A 211 58.84 -14.49 -23.44
CA PRO A 211 60.09 -13.83 -23.79
C PRO A 211 59.95 -12.32 -23.94
N GLY A 212 61.04 -11.63 -23.58
CA GLY A 212 61.16 -10.18 -23.55
C GLY A 212 61.35 -9.51 -24.91
N ILE A 213 61.10 -8.19 -24.92
CA ILE A 213 61.57 -7.27 -25.94
C ILE A 213 62.17 -6.06 -25.22
N ALA A 214 63.35 -5.70 -25.69
CA ALA A 214 64.34 -4.83 -25.09
C ALA A 214 63.96 -3.33 -25.11
N SER A 215 64.37 -2.64 -24.04
CA SER A 215 64.45 -1.18 -23.95
C SER A 215 65.56 -0.65 -24.85
N LEU A 216 65.23 0.33 -25.69
CA LEU A 216 66.19 1.13 -26.45
C LEU A 216 66.44 2.48 -25.77
N GLN A 217 67.70 2.89 -25.87
CA GLN A 217 68.37 4.00 -25.22
C GLN A 217 67.84 5.40 -25.58
N GLN A 218 68.04 6.33 -24.65
CA GLN A 218 68.06 7.78 -24.92
C GLN A 218 69.31 8.19 -25.74
N PRO A 219 69.24 9.26 -26.54
CA PRO A 219 70.41 10.03 -26.94
C PRO A 219 70.59 11.29 -26.07
N PRO A 220 71.83 11.80 -25.92
CA PRO A 220 72.12 13.06 -25.22
C PRO A 220 72.33 14.23 -26.19
N GLY A 221 72.23 15.46 -25.67
CA GLY A 221 72.99 16.61 -26.18
C GLY A 221 72.21 17.90 -26.41
N GLY A 222 72.80 19.02 -25.96
CA GLY A 222 72.60 20.33 -26.59
C GLY A 222 72.32 21.49 -25.64
N ALA A 223 73.36 22.20 -25.22
CA ALA A 223 73.33 23.52 -24.60
C ALA A 223 73.14 24.65 -25.63
N GLY A 224 72.72 25.85 -25.19
CA GLY A 224 72.98 27.10 -25.93
C GLY A 224 71.92 28.21 -25.81
N ASP A 225 72.26 29.22 -25.01
CA ASP A 225 72.09 30.68 -25.15
C ASP A 225 70.72 31.38 -25.35
N ASP A 226 70.42 32.20 -24.34
CA ASP A 226 70.22 33.66 -24.37
C ASP A 226 69.66 34.32 -25.64
N THR A 227 68.48 34.94 -25.48
CA THR A 227 68.23 36.25 -26.08
C THR A 227 67.16 37.04 -25.32
N THR A 228 67.57 38.21 -24.87
CA THR A 228 66.81 39.26 -24.19
C THR A 228 65.88 39.97 -25.18
N ALA A 229 64.59 40.13 -24.86
CA ALA A 229 63.72 41.09 -25.57
C ALA A 229 62.60 41.64 -24.66
N LEU A 230 62.86 42.87 -24.19
CA LEU A 230 61.97 44.02 -23.95
C LEU A 230 60.51 43.79 -23.49
N ALA A 231 60.23 44.34 -22.31
CA ALA A 231 58.94 44.44 -21.65
C ALA A 231 57.96 45.41 -22.37
N PRO A 232 56.65 45.09 -22.41
CA PRO A 232 55.60 46.06 -22.69
C PRO A 232 55.08 46.72 -21.40
N ILE A 233 54.90 48.04 -21.47
CA ILE A 233 54.32 48.93 -20.45
C ILE A 233 52.84 48.54 -20.19
N PRO A 234 52.38 48.43 -18.93
CA PRO A 234 51.01 48.03 -18.62
C PRO A 234 50.00 49.17 -18.81
N ILE A 235 48.96 48.89 -19.58
CA ILE A 235 47.72 49.68 -19.66
C ILE A 235 46.89 49.37 -18.38
N PRO A 236 46.31 50.36 -17.66
CA PRO A 236 45.48 50.08 -16.50
C PRO A 236 44.15 49.44 -16.94
N ILE A 237 43.99 48.15 -16.65
CA ILE A 237 42.70 47.44 -16.76
C ILE A 237 41.87 47.82 -15.53
N PRO A 238 40.60 48.28 -15.67
CA PRO A 238 39.74 48.52 -14.51
C PRO A 238 39.59 47.23 -13.71
N ALA A 239 39.73 47.31 -12.40
CA ALA A 239 39.66 46.17 -11.50
C ALA A 239 38.38 45.36 -11.76
N PRO A 240 38.46 44.03 -11.93
CA PRO A 240 37.27 43.21 -12.02
C PRO A 240 36.47 43.40 -10.72
N ALA A 241 35.17 43.61 -10.86
CA ALA A 241 34.23 43.64 -9.74
C ALA A 241 34.51 42.43 -8.82
N PRO A 242 34.38 42.57 -7.49
CA PRO A 242 34.65 41.46 -6.58
C PRO A 242 33.86 40.24 -7.04
N ALA A 243 34.59 39.15 -7.28
CA ALA A 243 33.99 37.89 -7.67
C ALA A 243 32.86 37.58 -6.68
N PRO A 244 31.68 37.11 -7.16
CA PRO A 244 30.66 36.62 -6.24
C PRO A 244 31.33 35.60 -5.31
N ALA A 245 31.09 35.75 -4.01
CA ALA A 245 31.64 34.85 -2.99
C ALA A 245 31.54 33.40 -3.49
N PRO A 246 32.58 32.56 -3.27
CA PRO A 246 32.59 31.21 -3.80
C PRO A 246 31.29 30.53 -3.37
N GLN A 247 30.41 30.28 -4.34
CA GLN A 247 29.28 29.39 -4.14
C GLN A 247 29.91 28.09 -3.67
N GLN A 248 29.70 27.74 -2.40
CA GLN A 248 30.12 26.47 -1.86
C GLN A 248 29.62 25.41 -2.84
N GLN A 249 30.52 24.82 -3.62
CA GLN A 249 30.26 23.58 -4.33
C GLN A 249 29.89 22.60 -3.22
N GLN A 250 28.59 22.44 -2.97
CA GLN A 250 28.07 21.42 -2.08
C GLN A 250 28.61 20.11 -2.63
N GLN A 251 29.67 19.59 -2.01
CA GLN A 251 30.12 18.22 -2.25
C GLN A 251 28.86 17.37 -2.06
N GLN A 252 28.33 16.85 -3.16
CA GLN A 252 27.10 16.07 -3.14
C GLN A 252 27.40 14.79 -2.39
N HIS A 253 27.20 14.82 -1.08
CA HIS A 253 27.40 13.67 -0.23
C HIS A 253 26.44 12.58 -0.70
N ARG A 254 26.98 11.49 -1.26
CA ARG A 254 26.18 10.36 -1.72
C ARG A 254 25.84 9.53 -0.49
N TRP A 255 24.56 9.57 -0.11
CA TRP A 255 24.05 8.78 0.99
C TRP A 255 23.81 7.35 0.51
N ILE A 256 23.88 6.40 1.43
CA ILE A 256 23.58 5.01 1.09
C ILE A 256 22.07 4.83 1.18
N ILE A 257 21.42 4.65 0.03
CA ILE A 257 20.00 4.34 -0.04
C ILE A 257 19.81 2.83 -0.08
N GLN A 258 18.99 2.31 0.83
CA GLN A 258 18.69 0.88 0.96
C GLN A 258 17.19 0.67 1.12
N GLU A 259 16.74 -0.53 0.77
CA GLU A 259 15.39 -0.99 1.09
C GLU A 259 15.24 -1.10 2.61
N TRP A 260 14.10 -0.60 3.09
CA TRP A 260 13.74 -0.65 4.50
C TRP A 260 13.60 -2.10 4.95
N ASP A 261 14.17 -2.40 6.10
CA ASP A 261 14.05 -3.68 6.80
C ASP A 261 13.36 -3.47 8.14
N GLU A 262 12.31 -4.23 8.40
CA GLU A 262 11.47 -4.08 9.58
C GLU A 262 12.27 -4.20 10.89
N ILE A 263 13.04 -5.28 11.04
CA ILE A 263 13.74 -5.60 12.28
C ILE A 263 14.84 -4.57 12.56
N ARG A 264 15.57 -4.19 11.51
CA ARG A 264 16.74 -3.31 11.59
C ARG A 264 16.37 -1.83 11.67
N ASP A 265 15.33 -1.39 10.95
CA ASP A 265 15.12 0.03 10.67
C ASP A 265 13.95 0.63 11.46
N LEU A 266 12.95 -0.16 11.86
CA LEU A 266 11.74 0.33 12.52
C LEU A 266 12.02 1.23 13.75
N PRO A 267 12.95 0.91 14.66
CA PRO A 267 13.22 1.78 15.81
C PRO A 267 13.71 3.18 15.41
N ALA A 268 14.62 3.26 14.43
CA ALA A 268 15.17 4.52 13.95
C ALA A 268 14.17 5.30 13.10
N VAL A 269 13.37 4.61 12.28
CA VAL A 269 12.29 5.20 11.49
C VAL A 269 11.20 5.78 12.40
N HIS A 270 10.84 5.08 13.47
CA HIS A 270 9.89 5.59 14.46
C HIS A 270 10.41 6.84 15.16
N ALA A 271 11.69 6.89 15.53
CA ALA A 271 12.30 8.10 16.09
C ALA A 271 12.32 9.28 15.09
N LEU A 272 12.61 9.01 13.81
CA LEU A 272 12.50 10.02 12.75
C LEU A 272 11.07 10.51 12.57
N TRP A 273 10.09 9.60 12.64
CA TRP A 273 8.67 9.94 12.57
C TRP A 273 8.28 10.93 13.67
N GLN A 274 8.59 10.59 14.93
CA GLN A 274 8.25 11.43 16.08
C GLN A 274 8.88 12.82 16.03
N THR A 275 10.10 12.93 15.48
CA THR A 275 10.84 14.20 15.43
C THR A 275 10.52 15.05 14.21
N CYS A 276 10.17 14.45 13.08
CA CYS A 276 9.96 15.17 11.83
C CYS A 276 8.48 15.49 11.55
N MET A 277 7.55 14.68 12.05
CA MET A 277 6.13 14.90 11.79
C MET A 277 5.54 16.00 12.69
N PRO A 278 4.52 16.74 12.22
CA PRO A 278 3.74 17.62 13.09
C PRO A 278 3.22 16.87 14.31
N ARG A 279 3.08 17.58 15.44
CA ARG A 279 2.79 16.98 16.76
C ARG A 279 1.61 16.01 16.75
N GLN A 280 0.53 16.35 16.04
CA GLN A 280 -0.69 15.53 15.92
C GLN A 280 -0.48 14.16 15.25
N PHE A 281 0.51 14.04 14.37
CA PHE A 281 0.86 12.78 13.67
C PHE A 281 2.06 12.07 14.31
N GLY A 282 2.99 12.83 14.88
CA GLY A 282 4.26 12.33 15.39
C GLY A 282 4.17 11.74 16.79
N ALA A 283 3.60 12.48 17.75
CA ALA A 283 3.64 12.10 19.17
C ALA A 283 2.67 10.97 19.52
N THR A 284 1.62 10.81 18.73
CA THR A 284 0.48 9.93 19.04
C THR A 284 0.58 8.56 18.39
N LEU A 285 1.44 8.38 17.38
CA LEU A 285 1.59 7.11 16.67
C LEU A 285 2.62 6.21 17.35
N SER A 286 2.16 5.11 17.96
CA SER A 286 3.04 4.13 18.61
C SER A 286 3.87 3.34 17.58
N ARG A 287 5.02 2.80 18.03
CA ARG A 287 5.88 1.99 17.16
C ARG A 287 5.16 0.77 16.56
N PRO A 288 4.38 -0.02 17.32
CA PRO A 288 3.63 -1.14 16.74
C PRO A 288 2.55 -0.70 15.74
N ALA A 289 1.91 0.46 15.97
CA ALA A 289 0.94 1.00 15.03
C ALA A 289 1.62 1.42 13.72
N LEU A 290 2.78 2.11 13.81
CA LEU A 290 3.57 2.46 12.63
C LEU A 290 4.03 1.21 11.87
N GLN A 291 4.48 0.16 12.57
CA GLN A 291 4.90 -1.10 11.94
C GLN A 291 3.78 -1.71 11.09
N ARG A 292 2.55 -1.83 11.61
CA ARG A 292 1.39 -2.36 10.87
C ARG A 292 1.02 -1.53 9.64
N LEU A 293 1.26 -0.22 9.67
CA LEU A 293 1.02 0.65 8.52
C LEU A 293 2.11 0.48 7.45
N LEU A 294 3.37 0.28 7.86
CA LEU A 294 4.49 0.10 6.94
C LEU A 294 4.55 -1.31 6.35
N GLN A 295 4.18 -2.34 7.10
CA GLN A 295 4.20 -3.73 6.65
C GLN A 295 2.99 -4.07 5.78
N ARG A 296 3.10 -3.79 4.48
CA ARG A 296 2.08 -4.11 3.47
C ARG A 296 2.69 -4.90 2.33
N ASP A 297 2.82 -6.21 2.54
CA ASP A 297 3.45 -7.13 1.57
C ASP A 297 2.77 -7.03 0.20
N GLY A 298 3.57 -6.89 -0.86
CA GLY A 298 3.08 -6.70 -2.24
C GLY A 298 2.66 -5.27 -2.61
N TYR A 299 2.51 -4.36 -1.64
CA TYR A 299 2.06 -2.96 -1.85
C TYR A 299 3.12 -1.94 -1.45
N ALA A 300 3.88 -2.22 -0.39
CA ALA A 300 4.87 -1.34 0.18
C ALA A 300 6.29 -1.65 -0.33
N LYS A 301 7.07 -0.61 -0.62
CA LYS A 301 8.51 -0.75 -0.89
C LYS A 301 9.31 0.45 -0.40
N HIS A 302 9.52 0.52 0.92
CA HIS A 302 10.08 1.69 1.57
C HIS A 302 11.61 1.77 1.46
N PHE A 303 12.15 2.97 1.66
CA PHE A 303 13.59 3.23 1.56
C PHE A 303 14.13 4.00 2.76
N VAL A 304 15.35 3.69 3.16
CA VAL A 304 16.11 4.42 4.19
C VAL A 304 17.39 5.02 3.59
N ALA A 305 17.78 6.18 4.09
CA ALA A 305 19.06 6.80 3.81
C ALA A 305 19.99 6.64 5.02
N ARG A 306 21.22 6.20 4.79
CA ARG A 306 22.22 5.92 5.83
C ARG A 306 23.52 6.66 5.59
N THR A 307 24.25 6.89 6.67
CA THR A 307 25.60 7.45 6.68
C THR A 307 26.66 6.49 6.11
N SER A 308 26.45 5.18 6.23
CA SER A 308 27.33 4.14 5.67
C SER A 308 26.55 2.86 5.40
N SER A 309 27.12 1.96 4.58
CA SER A 309 26.51 0.69 4.19
C SER A 309 26.57 -0.40 5.26
N THR A 310 27.55 -0.33 6.18
CA THR A 310 27.82 -1.34 7.21
C THR A 310 27.45 -0.82 8.60
N GLY A 311 26.16 -0.65 8.86
CA GLY A 311 25.66 -0.24 10.19
C GLY A 311 25.58 1.27 10.44
N GLY A 312 25.66 2.11 9.39
CA GLY A 312 25.52 3.55 9.51
C GLY A 312 24.14 3.98 9.97
N VAL A 313 24.06 5.05 10.78
CA VAL A 313 22.81 5.61 11.31
C VAL A 313 21.81 5.96 10.20
N VAL A 314 20.53 5.63 10.40
CA VAL A 314 19.43 6.05 9.51
C VAL A 314 19.20 7.55 9.69
N ILE A 315 19.34 8.30 8.60
CA ILE A 315 19.20 9.77 8.58
C ILE A 315 17.98 10.25 7.80
N GLY A 316 17.33 9.35 7.06
CA GLY A 316 16.13 9.66 6.31
C GLY A 316 15.35 8.40 5.96
N PHE A 317 14.07 8.59 5.66
CA PHE A 317 13.11 7.54 5.40
C PHE A 317 12.10 8.00 4.36
N CYS A 318 11.73 7.11 3.44
CA CYS A 318 10.68 7.33 2.45
C CYS A 318 9.70 6.16 2.50
N ALA A 319 8.48 6.43 2.98
CA ALA A 319 7.36 5.51 2.89
C ALA A 319 6.72 5.60 1.51
N THR A 320 6.38 4.45 0.95
CA THR A 320 5.89 4.31 -0.42
C THR A 320 4.88 3.17 -0.51
N TYR A 321 3.85 3.36 -1.31
CA TYR A 321 2.86 2.32 -1.60
C TYR A 321 2.53 2.31 -3.08
N THR A 322 2.10 1.15 -3.59
CA THR A 322 1.55 1.01 -4.93
C THR A 322 0.16 0.42 -4.79
N THR A 323 -0.90 1.16 -5.17
CA THR A 323 -2.30 0.74 -4.97
C THR A 323 -3.06 0.74 -6.28
N TYR A 324 -4.08 -0.13 -6.40
CA TYR A 324 -4.92 -0.19 -7.60
C TYR A 324 -5.87 0.99 -7.68
N LEU A 325 -6.07 1.49 -8.90
CA LEU A 325 -6.93 2.64 -9.17
C LEU A 325 -8.41 2.26 -9.16
N ASP A 326 -8.74 1.12 -9.76
CA ASP A 326 -10.10 0.62 -9.96
C ASP A 326 -10.14 -0.92 -10.04
N SER A 327 -11.35 -1.45 -10.26
CA SER A 327 -11.68 -2.85 -10.51
C SER A 327 -11.32 -3.33 -11.94
N LYS A 328 -10.87 -2.43 -12.83
CA LYS A 328 -10.68 -2.66 -14.28
C LYS A 328 -9.22 -2.71 -14.73
N ASP A 329 -8.29 -2.71 -13.77
CA ASP A 329 -7.20 -3.69 -13.72
C ASP A 329 -6.06 -3.58 -14.74
N ASP A 330 -5.45 -2.40 -14.86
CA ASP A 330 -4.02 -2.27 -15.22
C ASP A 330 -3.37 -0.99 -14.67
N VAL A 331 -4.09 -0.24 -13.85
CA VAL A 331 -3.71 1.11 -13.45
C VAL A 331 -3.41 1.17 -11.96
N LEU A 332 -2.17 1.52 -11.64
CA LEU A 332 -1.64 1.65 -10.29
C LEU A 332 -1.30 3.11 -9.97
N VAL A 333 -1.42 3.45 -8.70
CA VAL A 333 -0.96 4.70 -8.11
C VAL A 333 0.30 4.45 -7.29
N GLY A 334 1.41 5.07 -7.69
CA GLY A 334 2.62 5.17 -6.89
C GLY A 334 2.51 6.31 -5.87
N SER A 335 2.46 5.98 -4.60
CA SER A 335 2.29 6.92 -3.49
C SER A 335 3.61 7.19 -2.80
N VAL A 336 4.07 8.44 -2.73
CA VAL A 336 5.10 8.87 -1.77
C VAL A 336 4.37 9.30 -0.50
N ALA A 337 4.13 8.34 0.39
CA ALA A 337 3.27 8.53 1.56
C ALA A 337 3.88 9.44 2.63
N ALA A 338 5.21 9.34 2.83
CA ALA A 338 5.96 10.22 3.71
C ALA A 338 7.42 10.26 3.29
N LEU A 339 8.06 11.43 3.40
CA LEU A 339 9.50 11.62 3.17
C LEU A 339 10.09 12.43 4.32
N LEU A 340 10.91 11.79 5.13
CA LEU A 340 11.47 12.36 6.36
C LEU A 340 13.00 12.38 6.28
N VAL A 341 13.60 13.48 6.74
CA VAL A 341 15.05 13.62 6.86
C VAL A 341 15.35 14.29 8.19
N ARG A 342 16.27 13.69 8.94
CA ARG A 342 16.75 14.19 10.23
C ARG A 342 17.21 15.64 10.09
N GLU A 343 16.81 16.49 11.04
CA GLU A 343 16.97 17.94 10.94
C GLU A 343 18.42 18.39 10.67
N ASP A 344 19.37 17.83 11.42
CA ASP A 344 20.81 18.05 11.30
C ASP A 344 21.44 17.51 9.98
N HIS A 345 20.66 16.77 9.17
CA HIS A 345 21.07 16.19 7.89
C HIS A 345 20.26 16.74 6.69
N ARG A 346 19.38 17.73 6.93
CA ARG A 346 18.65 18.42 5.87
C ARG A 346 19.61 19.25 5.00
N ASN A 347 19.17 19.56 3.78
CA ASN A 347 19.94 20.31 2.79
C ASN A 347 21.28 19.65 2.37
N ARG A 348 21.46 18.35 2.63
CA ARG A 348 22.64 17.56 2.21
C ARG A 348 22.33 16.50 1.14
N GLY A 349 21.18 16.60 0.47
CA GLY A 349 20.82 15.72 -0.65
C GLY A 349 20.12 14.40 -0.28
N ALA A 350 20.03 14.01 0.99
CA ALA A 350 19.39 12.74 1.42
C ALA A 350 17.93 12.60 0.93
N GLY A 351 17.10 13.62 1.16
CA GLY A 351 15.71 13.61 0.71
C GLY A 351 15.58 13.56 -0.82
N GLY A 352 16.53 14.16 -1.55
CA GLY A 352 16.57 14.09 -3.02
C GLY A 352 16.87 12.69 -3.53
N GLN A 353 17.82 12.00 -2.90
CA GLN A 353 18.20 10.62 -3.26
C GLN A 353 17.08 9.63 -2.93
N LEU A 354 16.45 9.76 -1.75
CA LEU A 354 15.28 8.96 -1.37
C LEU A 354 14.10 9.13 -2.34
N HIS A 355 13.76 10.39 -2.66
CA HIS A 355 12.66 10.70 -3.58
C HIS A 355 12.94 10.17 -5.00
N ALA A 356 14.16 10.35 -5.50
CA ALA A 356 14.56 9.83 -6.80
C ALA A 356 14.50 8.30 -6.86
N GLU A 357 14.95 7.61 -5.80
CA GLU A 357 14.90 6.16 -5.71
C GLU A 357 13.45 5.64 -5.67
N ALA A 358 12.57 6.29 -4.90
CA ALA A 358 11.14 5.97 -4.87
C ALA A 358 10.49 6.10 -6.27
N LEU A 359 10.70 7.24 -6.96
CA LEU A 359 10.17 7.44 -8.31
C LEU A 359 10.73 6.46 -9.34
N ARG A 360 12.03 6.11 -9.21
CA ARG A 360 12.65 5.06 -10.03
C ARG A 360 12.01 3.69 -9.77
N GLY A 361 11.62 3.42 -8.53
CA GLY A 361 10.86 2.21 -8.16
C GLY A 361 9.54 2.16 -8.90
N PHE A 362 8.73 3.22 -8.81
CA PHE A 362 7.41 3.29 -9.46
C PHE A 362 7.48 3.11 -10.98
N ARG A 363 8.44 3.75 -11.66
CA ARG A 363 8.64 3.59 -13.12
C ARG A 363 8.97 2.17 -13.56
N LYS A 364 9.51 1.35 -12.66
CA LYS A 364 9.81 -0.07 -12.93
C LYS A 364 8.64 -0.99 -12.61
N THR A 365 7.63 -0.48 -11.91
CA THR A 365 6.43 -1.25 -11.58
C THR A 365 5.43 -1.11 -12.73
N ARG A 366 5.14 -2.24 -13.39
CA ARG A 366 4.15 -2.29 -14.47
C ARG A 366 2.79 -1.80 -13.95
N GLY A 367 2.13 -0.97 -14.75
CA GLY A 367 0.79 -0.45 -14.47
C GLY A 367 0.77 0.85 -13.67
N VAL A 368 1.89 1.33 -13.11
CA VAL A 368 1.91 2.65 -12.46
C VAL A 368 1.71 3.75 -13.49
N SER A 369 0.55 4.39 -13.46
CA SER A 369 0.20 5.49 -14.37
C SER A 369 0.10 6.83 -13.65
N ARG A 370 -0.03 6.82 -12.32
CA ARG A 370 -0.16 8.01 -11.49
C ARG A 370 0.82 7.98 -10.34
N LEU A 371 1.39 9.13 -10.04
CA LEU A 371 2.22 9.39 -8.87
C LEU A 371 1.53 10.41 -7.98
N GLN A 372 1.60 10.23 -6.66
CA GLN A 372 1.04 11.18 -5.71
C GLN A 372 1.94 11.42 -4.49
N LEU A 373 1.76 12.58 -3.86
CA LEU A 373 2.23 12.85 -2.51
C LEU A 373 1.11 12.49 -1.54
N GLY A 374 1.46 11.82 -0.44
CA GLY A 374 0.48 11.14 0.40
C GLY A 374 0.14 9.75 -0.13
N SER A 375 -0.82 9.08 0.50
CA SER A 375 -1.25 7.73 0.15
C SER A 375 -2.77 7.57 0.22
N THR A 376 -3.33 6.69 -0.62
CA THR A 376 -4.75 6.35 -0.57
C THR A 376 -5.06 5.51 0.67
N PHE A 377 -4.51 4.29 0.71
CA PHE A 377 -4.56 3.35 1.82
C PHE A 377 -3.30 2.44 1.82
N PRO A 378 -2.68 2.15 2.98
CA PRO A 378 -2.92 2.82 4.27
C PRO A 378 -2.66 4.32 4.16
N ARG A 379 -3.50 5.13 4.82
CA ARG A 379 -3.50 6.59 4.72
C ARG A 379 -2.69 7.20 5.84
N LEU A 380 -1.38 7.27 5.63
CA LEU A 380 -0.49 7.99 6.53
C LEU A 380 -0.79 9.49 6.47
N LEU A 381 -0.71 10.07 5.28
CA LEU A 381 -1.11 11.45 5.02
C LEU A 381 -1.93 11.42 3.74
N TYR A 382 -3.03 12.15 3.68
CA TYR A 382 -3.80 12.23 2.44
C TYR A 382 -3.00 12.91 1.32
N GLY A 383 -2.26 13.96 1.67
CA GLY A 383 -1.44 14.73 0.75
C GLY A 383 -0.31 15.46 1.47
N LEU A 384 0.24 16.49 0.84
CA LEU A 384 1.25 17.33 1.49
C LEU A 384 0.57 18.23 2.54
N PRO A 385 0.93 18.19 3.83
CA PRO A 385 0.31 19.04 4.84
C PRO A 385 0.37 20.53 4.46
N VAL A 386 -0.73 21.25 4.64
CA VAL A 386 -0.79 22.70 4.35
C VAL A 386 0.21 23.44 5.25
N GLY A 387 0.97 24.36 4.66
CA GLY A 387 2.04 25.09 5.38
C GLY A 387 3.32 24.29 5.62
N CYS A 388 3.45 23.10 5.03
CA CYS A 388 4.69 22.32 5.12
C CYS A 388 5.88 23.06 4.48
N PRO A 389 7.04 23.18 5.18
CA PRO A 389 8.24 23.82 4.62
C PRO A 389 8.78 23.16 3.34
N ALA A 390 8.37 21.92 3.06
CA ALA A 390 8.80 21.16 1.89
C ALA A 390 8.03 21.50 0.60
N GLU A 391 7.00 22.35 0.65
CA GLU A 391 6.19 22.73 -0.52
C GLU A 391 7.06 23.17 -1.70
N GLY A 392 7.88 24.20 -1.50
CA GLY A 392 8.81 24.67 -2.54
C GLY A 392 9.84 23.62 -2.97
N TRP A 393 10.19 22.68 -2.09
CA TRP A 393 11.13 21.60 -2.40
C TRP A 393 10.51 20.57 -3.37
N PHE A 394 9.22 20.24 -3.19
CA PHE A 394 8.47 19.40 -4.11
C PHE A 394 8.12 20.15 -5.40
N ALA A 395 7.73 21.42 -5.33
CA ALA A 395 7.42 22.24 -6.50
C ALA A 395 8.61 22.29 -7.50
N ARG A 396 9.83 22.51 -7.00
CA ARG A 396 11.06 22.46 -7.81
C ARG A 396 11.36 21.10 -8.46
N ARG A 397 10.63 20.05 -8.09
CA ARG A 397 10.73 18.67 -8.62
C ARG A 397 9.53 18.30 -9.50
N GLY A 398 8.78 19.31 -9.95
CA GLY A 398 7.67 19.16 -10.90
C GLY A 398 6.38 18.64 -10.29
N TRP A 399 6.20 18.76 -8.97
CA TRP A 399 4.90 18.57 -8.34
C TRP A 399 4.13 19.88 -8.44
N ARG A 400 3.08 19.92 -9.27
CA ARG A 400 2.29 21.13 -9.49
C ARG A 400 1.39 21.40 -8.28
N MET A 401 1.37 22.65 -7.81
CA MET A 401 0.61 23.10 -6.65
C MET A 401 -0.11 24.44 -6.92
N ASP A 402 -0.45 24.69 -8.19
CA ASP A 402 -1.02 25.96 -8.67
C ASP A 402 -2.55 26.05 -8.53
N ARG A 403 -3.20 24.98 -8.05
CA ARG A 403 -4.66 24.86 -7.85
C ARG A 403 -5.49 25.07 -9.12
N THR A 404 -4.88 24.92 -10.29
CA THR A 404 -5.57 25.12 -11.58
C THR A 404 -6.34 23.88 -12.05
N ALA A 405 -6.01 22.70 -11.52
CA ALA A 405 -6.61 21.42 -11.91
C ALA A 405 -6.68 20.43 -10.73
N PRO A 406 -7.47 19.34 -10.81
CA PRO A 406 -7.42 18.26 -9.83
C PRO A 406 -5.98 17.76 -9.63
N GLY A 407 -5.59 17.50 -8.37
CA GLY A 407 -4.22 17.05 -8.08
C GLY A 407 -3.14 18.12 -8.13
N THR A 408 -3.51 19.39 -8.26
CA THR A 408 -2.58 20.53 -8.24
C THR A 408 -2.63 21.32 -6.94
N GLY A 409 -2.96 20.68 -5.83
CA GLY A 409 -2.82 21.24 -4.48
C GLY A 409 -4.04 21.97 -3.94
N HIS A 410 -5.25 21.50 -4.27
CA HIS A 410 -6.47 21.91 -3.58
C HIS A 410 -6.47 21.38 -2.16
N GLU A 411 -7.05 22.15 -1.25
CA GLU A 411 -7.14 21.76 0.15
C GLU A 411 -8.12 20.60 0.35
N VAL A 412 -7.68 19.64 1.14
CA VAL A 412 -8.45 18.51 1.64
C VAL A 412 -8.21 18.43 3.14
N ALA A 413 -9.27 18.23 3.91
CA ALA A 413 -9.21 18.31 5.37
C ALA A 413 -9.73 17.05 6.04
N ASP A 414 -9.10 16.72 7.16
CA ASP A 414 -9.61 15.77 8.14
C ASP A 414 -10.39 16.54 9.20
N TRP A 415 -11.48 15.95 9.69
CA TRP A 415 -12.43 16.59 10.58
C TRP A 415 -12.70 15.75 11.82
N VAL A 416 -12.97 16.40 12.94
CA VAL A 416 -13.40 15.75 14.18
C VAL A 416 -14.69 16.40 14.66
N LEU A 417 -15.66 15.57 15.03
CA LEU A 417 -16.90 15.99 15.67
C LEU A 417 -16.99 15.34 17.04
N ALA A 418 -17.21 16.14 18.08
CA ALA A 418 -17.75 15.65 19.34
C ALA A 418 -19.26 15.52 19.22
N PHE A 419 -19.83 14.39 19.58
CA PHE A 419 -21.26 14.14 19.40
C PHE A 419 -22.14 15.05 20.27
N GLY A 420 -21.60 15.66 21.32
CA GLY A 420 -22.29 16.71 22.09
C GLY A 420 -22.47 18.02 21.32
N GLU A 421 -21.64 18.27 20.31
CA GLU A 421 -21.72 19.44 19.42
C GLU A 421 -22.55 19.16 18.17
N TRP A 422 -23.09 17.93 18.02
CA TRP A 422 -23.91 17.57 16.86
C TRP A 422 -25.29 18.26 16.94
N PRO A 423 -25.67 19.10 15.96
CA PRO A 423 -26.87 19.93 16.05
C PRO A 423 -28.17 19.14 16.22
N ALA A 424 -28.20 17.90 15.75
CA ALA A 424 -29.38 17.04 15.80
C ALA A 424 -29.58 16.37 17.18
N GLY A 425 -28.62 16.51 18.10
CA GLY A 425 -28.67 15.91 19.43
C GLY A 425 -28.76 14.38 19.40
N GLU A 426 -29.40 13.80 20.40
CA GLU A 426 -29.63 12.34 20.48
C GLU A 426 -30.75 11.85 19.55
N ALA A 427 -31.78 12.67 19.34
CA ALA A 427 -32.92 12.35 18.49
C ALA A 427 -32.54 12.25 17.00
N GLY A 428 -31.50 12.99 16.57
CA GLY A 428 -31.09 13.10 15.18
C GLY A 428 -32.05 13.95 14.35
N PHE A 429 -31.80 14.03 13.04
CA PHE A 429 -32.64 14.83 12.15
C PHE A 429 -33.97 14.12 11.86
N PRO A 430 -35.08 14.87 11.69
CA PRO A 430 -36.38 14.28 11.37
C PRO A 430 -36.32 13.52 10.03
N PRO A 431 -37.04 12.40 9.86
CA PRO A 431 -37.07 11.65 8.61
C PRO A 431 -37.44 12.51 7.40
N VAL A 432 -36.90 12.19 6.23
CA VAL A 432 -37.27 12.82 4.95
C VAL A 432 -38.00 11.81 4.08
N ALA A 433 -39.12 12.23 3.51
CA ALA A 433 -39.90 11.41 2.61
C ALA A 433 -39.03 10.87 1.45
N GLY A 434 -39.10 9.57 1.21
CA GLY A 434 -38.38 8.92 0.13
C GLY A 434 -36.91 8.61 0.38
N LEU A 435 -36.33 9.00 1.52
CA LEU A 435 -34.96 8.63 1.92
C LEU A 435 -34.95 7.82 3.23
N SER A 436 -34.17 6.75 3.24
CA SER A 436 -33.89 5.97 4.46
C SER A 436 -32.40 5.70 4.62
N PHE A 437 -31.96 5.54 5.86
CA PHE A 437 -30.56 5.34 6.22
C PHE A 437 -30.46 4.18 7.20
N ARG A 438 -29.54 3.24 6.95
CA ARG A 438 -29.35 2.05 7.80
C ARG A 438 -27.99 1.39 7.55
N PRO A 439 -27.56 0.47 8.44
CA PRO A 439 -26.50 -0.48 8.12
C PRO A 439 -26.76 -1.23 6.82
N CYS A 440 -25.69 -1.51 6.08
CA CYS A 440 -25.69 -2.28 4.85
C CYS A 440 -26.09 -3.73 5.14
N GLY A 441 -27.06 -4.23 4.38
CA GLY A 441 -27.38 -5.65 4.33
C GLY A 441 -26.70 -6.32 3.14
N PHE A 442 -26.75 -7.65 3.11
CA PHE A 442 -26.23 -8.45 2.00
C PHE A 442 -26.81 -8.05 0.64
N ALA A 443 -28.11 -7.72 0.59
CA ALA A 443 -28.79 -7.32 -0.65
C ALA A 443 -28.35 -5.95 -1.18
N ASP A 444 -27.78 -5.08 -0.34
CA ASP A 444 -27.37 -3.73 -0.74
C ASP A 444 -25.94 -3.70 -1.26
N PHE A 445 -25.11 -4.67 -0.85
CA PHE A 445 -23.66 -4.59 -0.98
C PHE A 445 -23.18 -4.49 -2.44
N GLU A 446 -23.78 -5.26 -3.35
CA GLU A 446 -23.51 -5.15 -4.79
C GLU A 446 -23.83 -3.76 -5.34
N ALA A 447 -24.93 -3.14 -4.89
CA ALA A 447 -25.28 -1.78 -5.27
C ALA A 447 -24.31 -0.75 -4.67
N VAL A 448 -23.82 -0.97 -3.45
CA VAL A 448 -22.76 -0.14 -2.83
C VAL A 448 -21.50 -0.18 -3.69
N LEU A 449 -21.03 -1.37 -4.08
CA LEU A 449 -19.86 -1.50 -4.97
C LEU A 449 -20.10 -0.80 -6.31
N GLY A 450 -21.29 -0.95 -6.89
CA GLY A 450 -21.66 -0.30 -8.15
C GLY A 450 -21.59 1.23 -8.09
N ILE A 451 -22.09 1.87 -7.02
CA ILE A 451 -22.01 3.33 -6.90
C ILE A 451 -20.59 3.83 -6.65
N VAL A 452 -19.77 3.05 -5.91
CA VAL A 452 -18.36 3.38 -5.64
C VAL A 452 -17.52 3.23 -6.91
N GLU A 453 -17.75 2.19 -7.70
CA GLU A 453 -17.09 1.99 -8.99
C GLU A 453 -17.45 3.11 -9.98
N GLY A 454 -18.74 3.48 -10.05
CA GLY A 454 -19.22 4.58 -10.91
C GLY A 454 -18.62 5.95 -10.56
N GLN A 455 -18.30 6.18 -9.29
CA GLN A 455 -17.58 7.38 -8.84
C GLN A 455 -16.07 7.33 -9.15
N SER A 456 -15.48 6.13 -9.11
CA SER A 456 -14.04 5.91 -9.35
C SER A 456 -13.67 5.97 -10.84
N GLY A 457 -14.57 5.57 -11.75
CA GLY A 457 -14.31 5.37 -13.18
C GLY A 457 -14.19 6.62 -14.07
N GLY A 458 -13.85 7.80 -13.54
CA GLY A 458 -13.56 8.98 -14.37
C GLY A 458 -12.13 9.44 -14.15
N GLY A 459 -11.26 9.30 -15.16
CA GLY A 459 -9.81 9.56 -15.12
C GLY A 459 -9.32 10.94 -14.62
N GLY A 460 -10.20 11.81 -14.12
CA GLY A 460 -9.88 13.08 -13.46
C GLY A 460 -10.36 13.22 -12.01
N ARG A 461 -10.95 12.19 -11.39
CA ARG A 461 -11.56 12.30 -10.04
C ARG A 461 -10.62 11.80 -8.94
N GLY A 462 -10.49 12.56 -7.85
CA GLY A 462 -9.53 12.31 -6.76
C GLY A 462 -9.89 11.20 -5.77
N ASN A 463 -10.94 10.42 -6.03
CA ASN A 463 -11.49 9.43 -5.10
C ASN A 463 -11.00 8.01 -5.44
N MET A 464 -9.69 7.80 -5.33
CA MET A 464 -9.03 6.57 -5.74
C MET A 464 -9.02 5.50 -4.62
N ALA A 465 -9.15 4.22 -4.98
CA ALA A 465 -9.09 3.05 -4.09
C ALA A 465 -10.23 2.89 -3.04
N TRP A 466 -11.35 3.62 -3.17
CA TRP A 466 -12.52 3.39 -2.31
C TRP A 466 -13.14 2.02 -2.53
N TYR A 467 -13.19 1.54 -3.78
CA TYR A 467 -13.71 0.21 -4.12
C TYR A 467 -13.04 -0.87 -3.28
N ASP A 468 -11.70 -0.87 -3.20
CA ASP A 468 -10.94 -1.84 -2.42
C ASP A 468 -11.31 -1.83 -0.93
N GLN A 469 -11.59 -0.66 -0.35
CA GLN A 469 -12.01 -0.57 1.05
C GLN A 469 -13.37 -1.19 1.29
N TYR A 470 -14.36 -0.88 0.44
CA TYR A 470 -15.67 -1.51 0.53
C TYR A 470 -15.58 -3.01 0.27
N ALA A 471 -14.81 -3.43 -0.75
CA ALA A 471 -14.66 -4.84 -1.12
C ALA A 471 -14.02 -5.69 -0.01
N LYS A 472 -13.11 -5.13 0.81
CA LYS A 472 -12.56 -5.83 1.98
C LYS A 472 -13.61 -6.16 3.05
N LEU A 473 -14.70 -5.40 3.09
CA LEU A 473 -15.81 -5.63 4.04
C LEU A 473 -16.86 -6.61 3.51
N ALA A 474 -16.75 -7.01 2.24
CA ALA A 474 -17.63 -7.99 1.63
C ALA A 474 -17.67 -9.27 2.47
N GLU A 475 -18.88 -9.66 2.89
CA GLU A 475 -19.14 -10.88 3.66
C GLU A 475 -18.35 -11.02 4.96
N SER A 476 -17.72 -9.94 5.42
CA SER A 476 -17.11 -9.85 6.74
C SER A 476 -18.20 -9.62 7.81
N PRO A 477 -17.94 -9.98 9.07
CA PRO A 477 -18.80 -9.57 10.19
C PRO A 477 -19.00 -8.05 10.27
N CYS A 478 -18.08 -7.28 9.69
CA CYS A 478 -18.09 -5.82 9.64
C CYS A 478 -18.85 -5.21 8.45
N MET A 479 -19.58 -6.00 7.64
CA MET A 479 -20.43 -5.43 6.58
C MET A 479 -21.44 -4.41 7.14
N GLY A 480 -21.94 -4.65 8.36
CA GLY A 480 -22.85 -3.74 9.05
C GLY A 480 -22.24 -2.38 9.42
N ASP A 481 -20.91 -2.23 9.36
CA ASP A 481 -20.25 -0.95 9.57
C ASP A 481 -20.36 -0.01 8.35
N ILE A 482 -20.84 -0.52 7.21
CA ILE A 482 -21.21 0.32 6.07
C ILE A 482 -22.60 0.90 6.34
N VAL A 483 -22.71 2.23 6.33
CA VAL A 483 -23.98 2.94 6.41
C VAL A 483 -24.42 3.32 5.00
N VAL A 484 -25.62 2.88 4.60
CA VAL A 484 -26.19 3.16 3.29
C VAL A 484 -27.35 4.15 3.37
N ALA A 485 -27.48 4.99 2.35
CA ALA A 485 -28.66 5.82 2.09
C ALA A 485 -29.42 5.24 0.90
N LEU A 486 -30.73 5.08 1.05
CA LEU A 486 -31.61 4.45 0.08
C LEU A 486 -32.72 5.41 -0.34
N ARG A 487 -32.96 5.48 -1.65
CA ARG A 487 -34.18 6.05 -2.24
C ARG A 487 -35.05 4.91 -2.79
N GLY A 488 -36.07 4.52 -2.04
CA GLY A 488 -36.76 3.25 -2.28
C GLY A 488 -35.80 2.07 -2.10
N VAL A 489 -35.55 1.32 -3.18
CA VAL A 489 -34.57 0.20 -3.19
C VAL A 489 -33.19 0.60 -3.73
N ALA A 490 -33.04 1.81 -4.26
CA ALA A 490 -31.80 2.25 -4.88
C ALA A 490 -30.83 2.82 -3.84
N VAL A 491 -29.60 2.32 -3.80
CA VAL A 491 -28.51 2.91 -3.00
C VAL A 491 -28.08 4.22 -3.64
N VAL A 492 -28.20 5.33 -2.90
CA VAL A 492 -27.84 6.68 -3.35
C VAL A 492 -26.63 7.26 -2.61
N ALA A 493 -26.27 6.68 -1.46
CA ALA A 493 -25.02 6.99 -0.79
C ALA A 493 -24.56 5.84 0.10
N ALA A 494 -23.26 5.83 0.42
CA ALA A 494 -22.65 4.91 1.37
C ALA A 494 -21.49 5.60 2.10
N ALA A 495 -21.23 5.18 3.34
CA ALA A 495 -20.03 5.53 4.10
C ALA A 495 -19.58 4.33 4.92
N ILE A 496 -18.28 4.20 5.18
CA ILE A 496 -17.75 3.17 6.07
C ILE A 496 -17.52 3.82 7.43
N THR A 497 -18.19 3.31 8.47
CA THR A 497 -17.82 3.59 9.87
C THR A 497 -16.79 2.58 10.33
N TYR A 498 -15.97 2.92 11.32
CA TYR A 498 -15.04 1.97 11.93
C TYR A 498 -14.70 2.38 13.37
N VAL A 499 -14.41 1.39 14.20
CA VAL A 499 -13.92 1.61 15.58
C VAL A 499 -12.54 0.99 15.73
N VAL A 500 -11.72 1.59 16.56
CA VAL A 500 -10.36 1.14 16.84
C VAL A 500 -10.37 -0.26 17.45
N ASN A 501 -9.47 -1.13 16.98
CA ASN A 501 -9.36 -2.54 17.39
C ASN A 501 -10.60 -3.41 17.08
N SER A 502 -11.40 -3.01 16.09
CA SER A 502 -12.43 -3.87 15.49
C SER A 502 -11.85 -4.73 14.35
N GLU A 503 -12.62 -5.72 13.89
CA GLU A 503 -12.28 -6.54 12.71
C GLU A 503 -12.42 -5.74 11.39
N ASN A 504 -12.86 -4.48 11.45
CA ASN A 504 -13.02 -3.63 10.29
C ASN A 504 -11.65 -3.18 9.76
N SER A 505 -11.28 -3.68 8.59
CA SER A 505 -9.99 -3.40 7.96
C SER A 505 -9.66 -1.90 7.77
N SER A 506 -10.68 -1.02 7.73
CA SER A 506 -10.47 0.43 7.64
C SER A 506 -9.74 0.99 8.87
N ALA A 507 -9.95 0.38 10.04
CA ALA A 507 -9.27 0.78 11.28
C ALA A 507 -7.75 0.48 11.25
N GLU A 508 -7.31 -0.44 10.40
CA GLU A 508 -5.89 -0.74 10.18
C GLU A 508 -5.26 0.19 9.14
N ASP A 509 -6.07 0.72 8.23
CA ASP A 509 -5.64 1.57 7.12
C ASP A 509 -5.61 3.05 7.50
N ILE A 510 -6.41 3.48 8.47
CA ILE A 510 -6.52 4.89 8.90
C ILE A 510 -6.27 4.98 10.42
N PRO A 511 -5.07 5.38 10.86
CA PRO A 511 -4.71 5.29 12.27
C PRO A 511 -5.25 6.45 13.12
N TRP A 512 -5.74 7.53 12.52
CA TRP A 512 -5.85 8.82 13.23
C TRP A 512 -6.99 8.89 14.25
N ALA A 513 -8.09 8.15 14.06
CA ALA A 513 -9.17 8.06 15.05
C ALA A 513 -8.63 7.68 16.45
N ARG A 514 -7.77 6.63 16.52
CA ARG A 514 -7.17 6.16 17.79
C ARG A 514 -6.23 7.17 18.45
N THR A 515 -5.73 8.13 17.68
CA THR A 515 -4.76 9.11 18.17
C THR A 515 -5.43 10.33 18.80
N ILE A 516 -6.74 10.51 18.56
CA ILE A 516 -7.54 11.61 19.08
C ILE A 516 -8.03 11.26 20.49
N SER A 517 -8.68 10.11 20.65
CA SER A 517 -9.08 9.54 21.94
C SER A 517 -9.53 8.08 21.76
N ASP A 518 -9.64 7.35 22.88
CA ASP A 518 -10.11 5.95 22.87
C ASP A 518 -11.60 5.83 22.50
N ASP A 519 -12.38 6.91 22.61
CA ASP A 519 -13.81 7.00 22.28
C ASP A 519 -14.09 7.72 20.95
N THR A 520 -13.07 7.81 20.08
CA THR A 520 -13.22 8.34 18.71
C THR A 520 -13.37 7.19 17.71
N GLY A 521 -14.55 7.11 17.09
CA GLY A 521 -14.78 6.30 15.90
C GLY A 521 -14.32 7.02 14.62
N GLY A 522 -14.29 6.31 13.50
CA GLY A 522 -13.95 6.88 12.20
C GLY A 522 -15.06 6.73 11.18
N VAL A 523 -15.09 7.64 10.20
CA VAL A 523 -15.93 7.58 9.01
C VAL A 523 -15.04 7.84 7.80
N THR A 524 -15.08 6.95 6.81
CA THR A 524 -14.30 7.06 5.58
C THR A 524 -15.11 6.71 4.33
N CYS A 525 -14.51 6.94 3.17
CA CYS A 525 -15.03 6.54 1.86
C CYS A 525 -16.48 7.01 1.58
N ILE A 526 -16.83 8.21 2.04
CA ILE A 526 -18.18 8.78 1.85
C ILE A 526 -18.48 8.96 0.36
N CYS A 527 -19.36 8.10 -0.16
CA CYS A 527 -19.78 8.04 -1.55
C CYS A 527 -21.23 8.48 -1.67
N ILE A 528 -21.52 9.50 -2.49
CA ILE A 528 -22.89 9.98 -2.74
C ILE A 528 -23.07 10.04 -4.25
N THR A 529 -24.03 9.29 -4.80
CA THR A 529 -24.34 9.32 -6.22
C THR A 529 -24.86 10.69 -6.63
N GLY A 530 -24.43 11.16 -7.79
CA GLY A 530 -24.96 12.38 -8.38
C GLY A 530 -25.94 12.03 -9.48
N THR A 531 -27.21 12.41 -9.33
CA THR A 531 -27.85 13.10 -10.45
C THR A 531 -27.36 14.55 -10.36
N TYR A 532 -26.86 15.11 -11.47
CA TYR A 532 -26.16 16.41 -11.57
C TYR A 532 -24.67 16.40 -11.24
N ALA A 533 -23.89 15.77 -12.13
CA ALA A 533 -22.66 16.42 -12.58
C ALA A 533 -23.04 17.70 -13.36
N ILE A 534 -23.39 18.78 -12.67
CA ILE A 534 -23.34 20.11 -13.28
C ILE A 534 -21.89 20.53 -13.19
N TYR A 535 -21.19 20.41 -14.31
CA TYR A 535 -20.49 21.54 -14.89
C TYR A 535 -20.17 22.66 -13.87
N CYS A 536 -19.05 22.55 -13.16
CA CYS A 536 -18.19 23.73 -13.01
C CYS A 536 -17.69 24.08 -14.43
N ARG A 537 -18.60 24.60 -15.27
CA ARG A 537 -18.23 25.16 -16.56
C ARG A 537 -17.56 26.49 -16.20
N ALA A 538 -16.26 26.52 -16.38
CA ALA A 538 -15.59 27.73 -16.82
C ALA A 538 -16.29 28.20 -18.10
N ALA A 539 -17.35 28.99 -17.96
CA ALA A 539 -18.02 29.79 -18.98
C ALA A 539 -19.19 30.51 -18.31
N LEU A 540 -18.90 31.62 -17.65
CA LEU A 540 -19.62 32.89 -17.78
C LEU A 540 -18.78 33.92 -17.04
N GLY A 541 -17.98 34.65 -17.81
CA GLY A 541 -17.34 35.87 -17.36
C GLY A 541 -18.37 36.98 -17.19
N GLU A 542 -18.01 37.91 -16.32
CA GLU A 542 -18.51 39.27 -16.16
C GLU A 542 -19.97 39.48 -15.68
N PHE A 543 -20.09 40.45 -14.77
CA PHE A 543 -21.29 41.05 -14.16
C PHE A 543 -22.03 40.24 -13.07
N TYR A 544 -21.77 40.57 -11.79
CA TYR A 544 -22.61 41.50 -11.01
C TYR A 544 -21.96 41.81 -9.64
N THR A 545 -21.83 43.09 -9.37
CA THR A 545 -21.45 43.69 -8.08
C THR A 545 -22.68 43.89 -7.19
N CYS A 546 -22.49 43.70 -5.88
CA CYS A 546 -23.22 44.33 -4.77
C CYS A 546 -24.77 44.27 -4.74
N LEU A 547 -25.34 43.36 -3.94
CA LEU A 547 -26.25 43.65 -2.81
C LEU A 547 -26.72 42.33 -2.16
N ASN A 548 -27.00 42.42 -0.86
CA ASN A 548 -27.39 41.35 0.03
C ASN A 548 -28.82 40.84 -0.30
N GLU A 549 -28.99 39.54 -0.57
CA GLU A 549 -30.29 38.92 -0.89
C GLU A 549 -30.44 37.54 -0.20
N GLN A 550 -30.09 37.51 1.10
CA GLN A 550 -30.17 36.35 2.02
C GLN A 550 -31.58 35.71 2.20
N LEU A 551 -32.60 36.04 1.40
CA LEU A 551 -33.97 35.55 1.60
C LEU A 551 -34.71 35.12 0.32
N THR A 552 -34.15 35.34 -0.87
CA THR A 552 -34.88 35.07 -2.14
C THR A 552 -34.45 33.78 -2.84
N TYR A 553 -33.24 33.26 -2.58
CA TYR A 553 -32.80 31.95 -3.11
C TYR A 553 -33.27 30.73 -2.28
N LEU A 554 -33.84 30.98 -1.10
CA LEU A 554 -34.40 29.94 -0.23
C LEU A 554 -35.82 29.49 -0.65
N LEU A 555 -36.46 30.12 -1.64
CA LEU A 555 -37.91 29.94 -1.86
C LEU A 555 -38.39 29.68 -3.28
N ARG A 556 -37.53 29.47 -4.29
CA ARG A 556 -38.02 29.12 -5.65
C ARG A 556 -37.14 28.12 -6.42
N ALA A 557 -37.24 26.87 -6.02
CA ALA A 557 -37.35 25.73 -6.93
C ALA A 557 -38.23 24.71 -6.21
N GLU A 558 -39.25 24.17 -6.88
CA GLU A 558 -40.16 23.17 -6.33
C GLU A 558 -39.37 22.02 -5.66
N ASP A 559 -39.75 21.67 -4.43
CA ASP A 559 -39.02 20.83 -3.47
C ASP A 559 -38.66 19.42 -4.01
N ASP A 560 -37.38 19.19 -4.36
CA ASP A 560 -36.74 17.87 -4.17
C ASP A 560 -35.96 17.91 -2.85
N PRO A 561 -36.46 17.29 -1.75
CA PRO A 561 -35.85 17.35 -0.42
C PRO A 561 -34.48 16.64 -0.30
N ALA A 562 -33.94 16.13 -1.40
CA ALA A 562 -32.73 15.30 -1.46
C ALA A 562 -31.57 15.97 -2.24
N THR A 563 -31.22 17.20 -1.90
CA THR A 563 -29.95 17.80 -2.34
C THR A 563 -28.77 16.97 -1.83
N ARG A 564 -27.63 16.99 -2.55
CA ARG A 564 -26.41 16.26 -2.17
C ARG A 564 -25.99 16.56 -0.72
N ASP A 565 -26.10 17.81 -0.30
CA ASP A 565 -25.74 18.26 1.04
C ASP A 565 -26.74 17.74 2.09
N SER A 566 -28.04 17.70 1.78
CA SER A 566 -29.06 17.06 2.64
C SER A 566 -28.78 15.57 2.83
N VAL A 567 -28.46 14.85 1.75
CA VAL A 567 -28.07 13.43 1.83
C VAL A 567 -26.80 13.25 2.66
N MET A 568 -25.81 14.13 2.49
CA MET A 568 -24.55 14.08 3.25
C MET A 568 -24.77 14.27 4.75
N VAL A 569 -25.47 15.33 5.17
CA VAL A 569 -25.73 15.61 6.59
C VAL A 569 -26.51 14.48 7.25
N ARG A 570 -27.48 13.89 6.54
CA ARG A 570 -28.29 12.78 7.06
C ARG A 570 -27.54 11.45 7.09
N LEU A 571 -26.64 11.22 6.14
CA LEU A 571 -25.72 10.08 6.18
C LEU A 571 -24.78 10.20 7.37
N LEU A 572 -24.26 11.41 7.65
CA LEU A 572 -23.45 11.68 8.83
C LEU A 572 -24.25 11.47 10.13
N ASP A 573 -25.52 11.89 10.19
CA ASP A 573 -26.40 11.62 11.33
C ASP A 573 -26.56 10.11 11.60
N ALA A 574 -26.72 9.32 10.53
CA ALA A 574 -26.77 7.87 10.63
C ALA A 574 -25.43 7.27 11.12
N CYS A 575 -24.29 7.80 10.64
CA CYS A 575 -22.97 7.41 11.13
C CYS A 575 -22.77 7.74 12.62
N VAL A 576 -23.20 8.93 13.08
CA VAL A 576 -23.17 9.32 14.49
C VAL A 576 -23.97 8.32 15.34
N LYS A 577 -25.17 7.95 14.89
CA LYS A 577 -26.02 6.97 15.58
C LYS A 577 -25.36 5.59 15.68
N VAL A 578 -24.78 5.10 14.60
CA VAL A 578 -24.06 3.81 14.59
C VAL A 578 -22.86 3.84 15.53
N LEU A 579 -22.02 4.89 15.46
CA LEU A 579 -20.85 5.01 16.32
C LEU A 579 -21.22 5.20 17.80
N ARG A 580 -22.31 5.93 18.12
CA ARG A 580 -22.85 6.03 19.49
C ARG A 580 -23.28 4.67 20.04
N GLN A 581 -23.96 3.86 19.23
CA GLN A 581 -24.36 2.50 19.62
C GLN A 581 -23.14 1.59 19.89
N GLN A 582 -22.02 1.87 19.23
CA GLN A 582 -20.73 1.21 19.46
C GLN A 582 -19.91 1.84 20.61
N GLY A 583 -20.49 2.78 21.37
CA GLY A 583 -19.88 3.39 22.57
C GLY A 583 -18.94 4.56 22.30
N MET A 584 -18.92 5.11 21.07
CA MET A 584 -18.10 6.27 20.73
C MET A 584 -18.81 7.58 21.10
N ASN A 585 -18.05 8.61 21.45
CA ASN A 585 -18.55 9.97 21.71
C ASN A 585 -18.03 11.00 20.70
N ARG A 586 -17.11 10.59 19.82
CA ARG A 586 -16.55 11.42 18.76
C ARG A 586 -16.48 10.62 17.47
N MET A 587 -16.46 11.34 16.35
CA MET A 587 -16.05 10.77 15.08
C MET A 587 -14.97 11.59 14.41
N TYR A 588 -14.07 10.88 13.75
CA TYR A 588 -13.05 11.38 12.86
C TYR A 588 -13.45 11.09 11.41
N ILE A 589 -13.35 12.08 10.52
CA ILE A 589 -13.63 11.93 9.09
C ILE A 589 -12.38 12.31 8.32
N ASP A 590 -11.88 11.39 7.50
CA ASP A 590 -10.68 11.62 6.72
C ASP A 590 -10.96 12.14 5.31
N ALA A 591 -10.06 13.02 4.87
CA ALA A 591 -9.92 13.48 3.50
C ALA A 591 -11.18 14.04 2.82
N VAL A 592 -11.87 14.95 3.50
CA VAL A 592 -13.00 15.67 2.93
C VAL A 592 -12.50 16.86 2.11
N LYS A 593 -12.94 16.94 0.85
CA LYS A 593 -12.65 18.06 -0.05
C LYS A 593 -13.82 19.04 -0.09
N GLY A 594 -13.56 20.32 0.17
CA GLY A 594 -14.56 21.38 0.17
C GLY A 594 -15.52 21.35 1.37
N GLY A 595 -16.55 22.20 1.34
CA GLY A 595 -17.61 22.20 2.36
C GLY A 595 -17.20 22.75 3.74
N GLU A 596 -16.06 23.42 3.86
CA GLU A 596 -15.47 23.84 5.15
C GLU A 596 -16.46 24.59 6.06
N ALA A 597 -17.11 25.62 5.53
CA ALA A 597 -18.10 26.40 6.29
C ALA A 597 -19.30 25.54 6.72
N GLY A 598 -19.72 24.58 5.90
CA GLY A 598 -20.82 23.65 6.22
C GLY A 598 -20.46 22.69 7.34
N PHE A 599 -19.26 22.13 7.32
CA PHE A 599 -18.74 21.26 8.39
C PHE A 599 -18.61 22.01 9.72
N GLN A 600 -18.04 23.21 9.69
CA GLN A 600 -17.94 24.06 10.88
C GLN A 600 -19.31 24.44 11.44
N ALA A 601 -20.28 24.76 10.58
CA ALA A 601 -21.64 25.11 10.99
C ALA A 601 -22.38 23.96 11.69
N ILE A 602 -21.99 22.71 11.46
CA ILE A 602 -22.58 21.52 12.10
C ILE A 602 -21.67 20.90 13.18
N GLY A 603 -20.75 21.70 13.74
CA GLY A 603 -19.98 21.34 14.93
C GLY A 603 -18.66 20.63 14.67
N PHE A 604 -18.26 20.40 13.42
CA PHE A 604 -16.95 19.82 13.15
C PHE A 604 -15.80 20.80 13.34
N GLN A 605 -14.72 20.29 13.89
CA GLN A 605 -13.45 20.98 14.02
C GLN A 605 -12.46 20.38 13.03
N LYS A 606 -11.78 21.25 12.27
CA LYS A 606 -10.72 20.85 11.35
C LYS A 606 -9.53 20.30 12.16
N TRP A 607 -9.13 19.07 11.88
CA TRP A 607 -8.04 18.38 12.59
C TRP A 607 -6.71 18.46 11.83
N ALA A 608 -6.76 18.28 10.51
CA ALA A 608 -5.61 18.44 9.63
C ALA A 608 -6.04 18.94 8.25
N SER A 609 -5.12 19.59 7.55
CA SER A 609 -5.30 20.01 6.16
C SER A 609 -4.10 19.59 5.31
N TYR A 610 -4.39 19.18 4.09
CA TYR A 610 -3.43 18.74 3.08
C TYR A 610 -3.73 19.38 1.74
N MET A 611 -2.72 19.39 0.87
CA MET A 611 -2.86 19.68 -0.55
C MET A 611 -2.92 18.36 -1.33
N ASP A 612 -3.95 18.19 -2.16
CA ASP A 612 -4.08 17.06 -3.08
C ASP A 612 -3.08 17.16 -4.22
N VAL A 613 -1.98 16.39 -4.18
CA VAL A 613 -0.90 16.56 -5.16
C VAL A 613 -0.60 15.24 -5.88
N TRP A 614 -0.95 15.18 -7.16
CA TRP A 614 -0.68 14.03 -8.02
C TRP A 614 -0.42 14.44 -9.46
N ARG A 615 0.21 13.54 -10.21
CA ARG A 615 0.53 13.69 -11.64
C ARG A 615 0.61 12.34 -12.31
N ASP A 616 0.59 12.32 -13.64
CA ASP A 616 0.85 11.09 -14.39
C ASP A 616 2.32 10.64 -14.20
N ALA A 617 2.57 9.33 -14.29
CA ALA A 617 3.83 8.68 -13.91
C ALA A 617 5.00 8.83 -14.91
#